data_AF-A0A838V5N6-F1
#
_entry.id   AF-A0A838V5N6-F1
#
_cell.length_a   1.000
_cell.length_b   1.000
_cell.length_c   1.000
_cell.angle_alpha   90.00
_cell.angle_beta   90.00
_cell.angle_gamma   90.00
#
_symmetry.space_group_name_H-M   'P 1'
#
loop_
_entity.id
_entity.type
_entity.pdbx_description
1 polymer ?
#
loop_
_entity_poly.entity_id
_entity_poly.type
_entity_poly.pdbx_seq_one_letter_code
_entity_poly.pdbx_strand_id
1 'polypeptide(L)'
;MLFGRFLLQPTSSLDDCQRRYGDYFTLRLPNRTTVLSSDPEAVKTVFTADSEHLLAGRSNAILQPLLGDRSVLLLDGREHLRQRRLLLPPFHGERMQAYAETMREVAEREVASWQRGRPFAVQPSMQAITLEVILRTVFGISGEERVERIGAGASFALFEMRIVLQAILDRVELRPDLSRGERVGRRSITLVPKRGGRIAVGAV
;
A
#
# COMPACT_ATOMS: atom_id res chain seq x y z
N MET A 1 -10.97 -19.97 -18.40
CA MET A 1 -11.66 -19.66 -17.13
C MET A 1 -10.81 -18.93 -16.09
N LEU A 2 -9.49 -19.15 -16.00
CA LEU A 2 -8.62 -18.54 -14.96
C LEU A 2 -8.46 -17.00 -15.03
N PHE A 3 -8.37 -16.41 -16.23
CA PHE A 3 -8.11 -14.96 -16.37
C PHE A 3 -9.22 -14.07 -15.79
N GLY A 4 -10.49 -14.39 -16.03
CA GLY A 4 -11.62 -13.60 -15.50
C GLY A 4 -11.70 -13.65 -13.97
N ARG A 5 -11.42 -14.81 -13.36
CA ARG A 5 -11.36 -14.97 -11.90
C ARG A 5 -10.15 -14.23 -11.31
N PHE A 6 -8.99 -14.30 -11.96
CA PHE A 6 -7.79 -13.55 -11.55
C PHE A 6 -8.03 -12.04 -11.50
N LEU A 7 -8.78 -11.46 -12.45
CA LEU A 7 -9.10 -10.03 -12.43
C LEU A 7 -9.99 -9.61 -11.24
N LEU A 8 -10.87 -10.50 -10.78
CA LEU A 8 -11.84 -10.21 -9.71
C LEU A 8 -11.33 -10.59 -8.32
N GLN A 9 -10.52 -11.64 -8.22
CA GLN A 9 -10.02 -12.21 -6.97
C GLN A 9 -8.56 -12.66 -7.12
N PRO A 10 -7.61 -11.73 -7.33
CA PRO A 10 -6.25 -12.08 -7.70
C PRO A 10 -5.55 -12.91 -6.62
N THR A 11 -5.61 -12.53 -5.34
CA THR A 11 -4.93 -13.25 -4.25
C THR A 11 -5.35 -14.72 -4.18
N SER A 12 -6.65 -14.99 -4.03
CA SER A 12 -7.14 -16.38 -4.00
C SER A 12 -6.85 -17.17 -5.28
N SER A 13 -6.80 -16.50 -6.44
CA SER A 13 -6.47 -17.17 -7.70
C SER A 13 -4.99 -17.53 -7.76
N LEU A 14 -4.12 -16.69 -7.20
CA LEU A 14 -2.69 -16.97 -7.07
C LEU A 14 -2.43 -18.08 -6.06
N ASP A 15 -3.11 -18.08 -4.91
CA ASP A 15 -2.99 -19.15 -3.91
C ASP A 15 -3.41 -20.51 -4.49
N ASP A 16 -4.53 -20.55 -5.23
CA ASP A 16 -4.98 -21.76 -5.92
C ASP A 16 -3.96 -22.24 -6.97
N CYS A 17 -3.34 -21.30 -7.70
CA CYS A 17 -2.31 -21.63 -8.69
C CYS A 17 -1.05 -22.17 -8.01
N GLN A 18 -0.59 -21.54 -6.93
CA GLN A 18 0.57 -22.01 -6.18
C GLN A 18 0.32 -23.42 -5.62
N ARG A 19 -0.85 -23.66 -4.99
CA ARG A 19 -1.19 -24.99 -4.47
C ARG A 19 -1.25 -26.07 -5.56
N ARG A 20 -1.61 -25.70 -6.79
CA ARG A 20 -1.76 -26.65 -7.90
C ARG A 20 -0.49 -26.86 -8.72
N TYR A 21 0.31 -25.82 -8.90
CA TYR A 21 1.44 -25.80 -9.84
C TYR A 21 2.79 -25.61 -9.14
N GLY A 22 2.79 -25.39 -7.82
CA GLY A 22 4.00 -25.14 -7.04
C GLY A 22 4.46 -23.68 -7.12
N ASP A 23 5.72 -23.46 -6.75
CA ASP A 23 6.25 -22.10 -6.58
C ASP A 23 6.50 -21.37 -7.90
N TYR A 24 6.50 -22.07 -9.04
CA TYR A 24 6.61 -21.47 -10.37
C TYR A 24 5.41 -21.81 -11.23
N PHE A 25 4.73 -20.79 -11.74
CA PHE A 25 3.67 -21.00 -12.72
C PHE A 25 3.55 -19.83 -13.70
N THR A 26 2.97 -20.12 -14.86
CA THR A 26 2.81 -19.14 -15.94
C THR A 26 1.36 -18.68 -16.05
N LEU A 27 1.15 -17.37 -15.98
CA LEU A 27 -0.10 -16.73 -16.36
C LEU A 27 0.01 -16.18 -17.80
N ARG A 28 -0.88 -16.65 -18.67
CA ARG A 28 -1.04 -16.10 -20.02
C ARG A 28 -2.10 -15.01 -19.97
N LEU A 29 -1.66 -13.75 -19.93
CA LEU A 29 -2.53 -12.57 -20.00
C LEU A 29 -2.68 -12.14 -21.48
N PRO A 30 -3.75 -11.43 -21.86
CA PRO A 30 -4.03 -11.09 -23.26
C PRO A 30 -2.89 -10.40 -24.02
N ASN A 31 -2.03 -9.64 -23.32
CA ASN A 31 -0.94 -8.87 -23.90
C ASN A 31 0.45 -9.21 -23.35
N ARG A 32 0.57 -10.22 -22.48
CA ARG A 32 1.86 -10.63 -21.89
C ARG A 32 1.79 -12.03 -21.30
N THR A 33 2.92 -12.72 -21.35
CA THR A 33 3.13 -13.94 -20.56
C THR A 33 3.87 -13.54 -19.29
N THR A 34 3.32 -13.89 -18.13
CA THR A 34 3.88 -13.57 -16.83
C THR A 34 4.22 -14.86 -16.10
N VAL A 35 5.48 -15.02 -15.73
CA VAL A 35 5.92 -16.09 -14.81
C VAL A 35 5.82 -15.54 -13.40
N LEU A 36 5.11 -16.25 -12.52
CA LEU A 36 5.10 -15.95 -11.10
C LEU A 36 6.01 -16.95 -10.38
N SER A 37 6.76 -16.41 -9.42
CA SER A 37 7.61 -17.17 -8.54
C SER A 37 7.34 -16.79 -7.08
N SER A 38 7.17 -17.79 -6.23
CA SER A 38 7.22 -17.66 -4.77
C SER A 38 8.50 -18.24 -4.17
N ASP A 39 9.39 -18.78 -5.00
CA ASP A 39 10.69 -19.30 -4.59
C ASP A 39 11.60 -18.17 -4.07
N PRO A 40 12.14 -18.27 -2.84
CA PRO A 40 12.98 -17.23 -2.24
C PRO A 40 14.24 -16.88 -3.02
N GLU A 41 14.86 -17.84 -3.71
CA GLU A 41 16.09 -17.59 -4.48
C GLU A 41 15.79 -16.84 -5.79
N ALA A 42 14.69 -17.17 -6.45
CA ALA A 42 14.19 -16.38 -7.58
C ALA A 42 13.76 -14.97 -7.15
N VAL A 43 13.09 -14.83 -6.01
CA VAL A 43 12.76 -13.51 -5.45
C VAL A 43 14.03 -12.70 -5.22
N LYS A 44 15.02 -13.27 -4.52
CA LYS A 44 16.31 -12.65 -4.29
C LYS A 44 16.98 -12.24 -5.60
N THR A 45 17.05 -13.15 -6.57
CA THR A 45 17.62 -12.90 -7.90
C THR A 45 16.95 -11.70 -8.57
N VAL A 46 15.62 -11.62 -8.55
CA VAL A 46 14.87 -10.49 -9.13
C VAL A 46 15.18 -9.18 -8.40
N PHE A 47 15.28 -9.19 -7.08
CA PHE A 47 15.55 -7.99 -6.29
C PHE A 47 17.02 -7.54 -6.29
N THR A 48 17.97 -8.42 -6.67
CA THR A 48 19.41 -8.10 -6.74
C THR A 48 19.97 -8.04 -8.15
N ALA A 49 19.18 -8.39 -9.17
CA ALA A 49 19.60 -8.31 -10.56
C ALA A 49 19.92 -6.85 -10.96
N ASP A 50 20.75 -6.71 -11.99
CA ASP A 50 21.03 -5.40 -12.55
C ASP A 50 19.73 -4.72 -13.03
N SER A 51 19.58 -3.46 -12.64
CA SER A 51 18.50 -2.57 -13.05
C SER A 51 18.39 -2.36 -14.55
N GLU A 52 19.41 -2.74 -15.33
CA GLU A 52 19.37 -2.74 -16.80
C GLU A 52 18.71 -4.01 -17.38
N HIS A 53 18.64 -5.12 -16.64
CA HIS A 53 18.08 -6.39 -17.12
C HIS A 53 16.62 -6.60 -16.72
N LEU A 54 16.21 -6.14 -15.53
CA LEU A 54 14.85 -6.27 -15.04
C LEU A 54 14.15 -4.90 -14.99
N LEU A 55 13.45 -4.59 -16.09
CA LEU A 55 12.82 -3.29 -16.33
C LEU A 55 11.38 -3.23 -15.81
N ALA A 56 11.22 -2.77 -14.57
CA ALA A 56 9.92 -2.65 -13.91
C ALA A 56 9.07 -1.50 -14.47
N GLY A 57 9.70 -0.41 -14.90
CA GLY A 57 9.03 0.79 -15.42
C GLY A 57 8.15 0.48 -16.63
N ARG A 58 8.67 -0.31 -17.58
CA ARG A 58 7.89 -0.81 -18.74
C ARG A 58 6.65 -1.61 -18.33
N SER A 59 6.74 -2.39 -17.25
CA SER A 59 5.61 -3.19 -16.75
C SER A 59 4.52 -2.33 -16.10
N ASN A 60 4.86 -1.10 -15.71
CA ASN A 60 3.99 -0.13 -15.06
C ASN A 60 3.33 0.86 -16.02
N ALA A 61 3.46 0.70 -17.34
CA ALA A 61 2.89 1.61 -18.35
C ALA A 61 1.38 1.88 -18.18
N ILE A 62 0.62 0.97 -17.56
CA ILE A 62 -0.80 1.19 -17.23
C ILE A 62 -1.02 2.38 -16.28
N LEU A 63 0.00 2.78 -15.52
CA LEU A 63 -0.04 3.92 -14.59
C LEU A 63 0.35 5.25 -15.26
N GLN A 64 0.81 5.21 -16.52
CA GLN A 64 1.31 6.39 -17.23
C GLN A 64 0.31 7.56 -17.28
N PRO A 65 -0.99 7.37 -17.59
CA PRO A 65 -1.94 8.48 -17.62
C PRO A 65 -2.14 9.17 -16.27
N LEU A 66 -1.87 8.47 -15.16
CA LEU A 66 -2.03 9.00 -13.81
C LEU A 66 -0.75 9.67 -13.30
N LEU A 67 0.41 9.08 -13.58
CA LEU A 67 1.67 9.46 -12.96
C LEU A 67 2.56 10.34 -13.84
N GLY A 68 2.30 10.35 -15.16
CA GLY A 68 3.13 11.01 -16.15
C GLY A 68 4.45 10.28 -16.42
N ASP A 69 5.03 10.53 -17.59
CA ASP A 69 6.14 9.76 -18.17
C ASP A 69 7.44 9.84 -17.36
N ARG A 70 7.56 10.82 -16.45
CA ARG A 70 8.74 11.05 -15.60
C ARG A 70 8.58 10.55 -14.16
N SER A 71 7.51 9.82 -13.88
CA SER A 71 7.33 9.22 -12.56
C SER A 71 8.40 8.17 -12.28
N VAL A 72 8.93 8.16 -11.06
CA VAL A 72 9.88 7.13 -10.59
C VAL A 72 9.34 5.70 -10.75
N LEU A 73 8.02 5.50 -10.81
CA LEU A 73 7.40 4.19 -11.01
C LEU A 73 7.43 3.71 -12.48
N LEU A 74 7.72 4.59 -13.43
CA LEU A 74 7.75 4.30 -14.88
C LEU A 74 9.16 4.33 -15.47
N LEU A 75 10.11 4.94 -14.75
CA LEU A 75 11.51 5.02 -15.17
C LEU A 75 12.24 3.70 -14.90
N ASP A 76 13.25 3.41 -15.71
CA ASP A 76 14.15 2.26 -15.53
C ASP A 76 15.64 2.70 -15.57
N GLY A 77 16.53 1.80 -15.14
CA GLY A 77 17.99 1.98 -15.20
C GLY A 77 18.49 3.27 -14.54
N ARG A 78 19.40 3.97 -15.23
CA ARG A 78 20.08 5.17 -14.71
C ARG A 78 19.14 6.33 -14.38
N GLU A 79 18.10 6.52 -15.19
CA GLU A 79 17.14 7.62 -14.97
C GLU A 79 16.30 7.36 -13.72
N HIS A 80 15.87 6.11 -13.51
CA HIS A 80 15.23 5.70 -12.28
C HIS A 80 16.10 5.94 -11.05
N LEU A 81 17.38 5.52 -11.11
CA LEU A 81 18.34 5.71 -10.01
C LEU A 81 18.56 7.20 -9.70
N ARG A 82 18.68 8.04 -10.74
CA ARG A 82 18.81 9.49 -10.60
C ARG A 82 17.60 10.09 -9.89
N GLN A 83 16.39 9.80 -10.36
CA GLN A 83 15.16 10.33 -9.79
C GLN A 83 14.96 9.86 -8.34
N ARG A 84 15.24 8.58 -8.06
CA ARG A 84 15.16 8.00 -6.72
C ARG A 84 16.15 8.66 -5.76
N ARG A 85 17.38 8.96 -6.18
CA ARG A 85 18.38 9.66 -5.36
C ARG A 85 17.95 11.07 -4.95
N LEU A 86 17.17 11.75 -5.79
CA LEU A 86 16.61 13.07 -5.47
C LEU A 86 15.41 12.99 -4.51
N LEU A 87 14.58 11.95 -4.65
CA LEU A 87 13.35 11.79 -3.87
C LEU A 87 13.54 11.15 -2.50
N LEU A 88 14.52 10.27 -2.34
CA LEU A 88 14.71 9.49 -1.10
C LEU A 88 15.30 10.23 0.13
N PRO A 89 16.10 11.31 0.04
CA PRO A 89 16.72 11.90 1.22
C PRO A 89 15.76 12.30 2.36
N PRO A 90 14.53 12.81 2.10
CA PRO A 90 13.53 13.02 3.15
C PRO A 90 13.10 11.75 3.90
N PHE A 91 13.26 10.58 3.29
CA PHE A 91 12.81 9.28 3.83
C PHE A 91 13.90 8.52 4.58
N HIS A 92 14.93 9.18 5.10
CA HIS A 92 16.04 8.53 5.80
C HIS A 92 16.51 9.33 7.01
N GLY A 93 17.14 8.64 7.96
CA GLY A 93 17.83 9.25 9.10
C GLY A 93 16.92 10.06 10.02
N GLU A 94 17.41 11.20 10.49
CA GLU A 94 16.73 12.08 11.46
C GLU A 94 15.35 12.55 11.00
N ARG A 95 15.17 12.79 9.69
CA ARG A 95 13.87 13.20 9.13
C ARG A 95 12.79 12.15 9.37
N MET A 96 13.14 10.86 9.32
CA MET A 96 12.15 9.83 9.61
C MET A 96 11.74 9.78 11.08
N GLN A 97 12.65 10.10 11.99
CA GLN A 97 12.31 10.17 13.42
C GLN A 97 11.30 11.30 13.68
N ALA A 98 11.49 12.47 13.05
CA ALA A 98 10.50 13.55 13.11
C ALA A 98 9.13 13.14 12.52
N TYR A 99 9.14 12.39 11.42
CA TYR A 99 7.91 11.88 10.82
C TYR A 99 7.20 10.85 11.69
N ALA A 100 7.96 9.99 12.41
CA ALA A 100 7.43 9.01 13.34
C ALA A 100 6.62 9.66 14.48
N GLU A 101 7.11 10.79 15.00
CA GLU A 101 6.41 11.55 16.05
C GLU A 101 5.10 12.12 15.52
N THR A 102 5.13 12.71 14.31
CA THR A 102 3.91 13.18 13.62
C THR A 102 2.91 12.05 13.37
N MET A 103 3.37 10.87 12.94
CA MET A 103 2.51 9.70 12.74
C MET A 103 1.81 9.26 14.02
N ARG A 104 2.56 9.20 15.12
CA ARG A 104 2.02 8.86 16.43
C ARG A 104 0.93 9.84 16.84
N GLU A 105 1.22 11.15 16.81
CA GLU A 105 0.24 12.20 17.15
C GLU A 105 -1.05 12.08 16.35
N VAL A 106 -0.95 11.92 15.02
CA VAL A 106 -2.11 11.84 14.13
C VAL A 106 -2.93 10.58 14.41
N ALA A 107 -2.27 9.42 14.56
CA ALA A 107 -2.93 8.17 14.87
C ALA A 107 -3.64 8.21 16.23
N GLU A 108 -2.95 8.76 17.23
CA GLU A 108 -3.46 8.93 18.59
C GLU A 108 -4.71 9.80 18.66
N ARG A 109 -4.70 10.92 17.94
CA ARG A 109 -5.83 11.84 17.86
C ARG A 109 -7.01 11.24 17.09
N GLU A 110 -6.75 10.51 16.01
CA GLU A 110 -7.78 9.80 15.26
C GLU A 110 -8.47 8.75 16.16
N VAL A 111 -7.69 7.93 16.87
CA VAL A 111 -8.21 6.88 17.76
C VAL A 111 -9.04 7.45 18.91
N ALA A 112 -8.67 8.62 19.44
CA ALA A 112 -9.45 9.28 20.49
C ALA A 112 -10.89 9.62 20.06
N SER A 113 -11.16 9.72 18.75
CA SER A 113 -12.50 9.97 18.20
C SER A 113 -13.36 8.71 18.02
N TRP A 114 -12.77 7.51 18.15
CA TRP A 114 -13.46 6.26 17.83
C TRP A 114 -14.51 5.88 18.88
N GLN A 115 -15.70 5.50 18.41
CA GLN A 115 -16.78 5.03 19.27
C GLN A 115 -16.51 3.60 19.76
N ARG A 116 -16.45 3.42 21.08
CA ARG A 116 -16.27 2.11 21.71
C ARG A 116 -17.51 1.24 21.56
N GLY A 117 -17.32 -0.08 21.45
CA GLY A 117 -18.37 -1.09 21.43
C GLY A 117 -19.23 -1.14 20.17
N ARG A 118 -19.11 -0.18 19.24
CA ARG A 118 -19.88 -0.15 17.98
C ARG A 118 -18.99 -0.46 16.78
N PRO A 119 -19.32 -1.49 15.98
CA PRO A 119 -18.54 -1.77 14.78
C PRO A 119 -18.62 -0.67 13.72
N PHE A 120 -17.46 -0.29 13.15
CA PHE A 120 -17.34 0.69 12.07
C PHE A 120 -16.30 0.24 11.04
N ALA A 121 -16.29 0.88 9.86
CA ALA A 121 -15.28 0.62 8.83
C ALA A 121 -14.00 1.39 9.16
N VAL A 122 -12.87 0.69 9.31
CA VAL A 122 -11.59 1.33 9.67
C VAL A 122 -10.88 2.01 8.49
N GLN A 123 -11.17 1.57 7.27
CA GLN A 123 -10.49 2.06 6.06
C GLN A 123 -10.51 3.59 5.92
N PRO A 124 -11.64 4.31 6.11
CA PRO A 124 -11.64 5.77 6.05
C PRO A 124 -10.70 6.42 7.08
N SER A 125 -10.65 5.91 8.31
CA SER A 125 -9.73 6.40 9.35
C SER A 125 -8.27 6.17 8.97
N MET A 126 -7.93 4.99 8.43
CA MET A 126 -6.57 4.72 7.96
C MET A 126 -6.17 5.67 6.83
N GLN A 127 -7.09 5.92 5.88
CA GLN A 127 -6.85 6.88 4.80
C GLN A 127 -6.69 8.31 5.31
N ALA A 128 -7.46 8.71 6.32
CA ALA A 128 -7.35 10.03 6.95
C ALA A 128 -6.00 10.21 7.64
N ILE A 129 -5.56 9.24 8.44
CA ILE A 129 -4.24 9.25 9.10
C ILE A 129 -3.13 9.37 8.05
N THR A 130 -3.14 8.49 7.03
CA THR A 130 -2.10 8.50 5.99
C THR A 130 -2.04 9.83 5.25
N LEU A 131 -3.21 10.37 4.84
CA LEU A 131 -3.27 11.64 4.12
C LEU A 131 -2.72 12.79 4.97
N GLU A 132 -3.11 12.89 6.23
CA GLU A 132 -2.64 13.97 7.10
C GLU A 132 -1.14 13.87 7.38
N VAL A 133 -0.62 12.67 7.63
CA VAL A 133 0.82 12.45 7.77
C VAL A 133 1.56 12.95 6.53
N ILE A 134 1.11 12.61 5.32
CA ILE A 134 1.71 13.08 4.07
C ILE A 134 1.70 14.62 4.00
N LEU A 135 0.53 15.23 4.26
CA LEU A 135 0.37 16.68 4.19
C LEU A 135 1.32 17.40 5.16
N ARG A 136 1.40 16.94 6.42
CA ARG A 136 2.29 17.54 7.43
C ARG A 136 3.76 17.29 7.15
N THR A 137 4.15 16.09 6.73
CA THR A 137 5.56 15.67 6.65
C THR A 137 6.24 16.01 5.32
N VAL A 138 5.53 15.87 4.21
CA VAL A 138 6.06 16.08 2.85
C VAL A 138 5.80 17.48 2.36
N PHE A 139 4.55 17.92 2.54
CA PHE A 139 4.10 19.20 2.00
C PHE A 139 4.24 20.35 3.01
N GLY A 140 4.49 20.04 4.29
CA GLY A 140 4.54 21.04 5.36
C GLY A 140 3.21 21.76 5.58
N ILE A 141 2.10 21.15 5.15
CA ILE A 141 0.75 21.72 5.24
C ILE A 141 0.12 21.25 6.55
N SER A 142 -0.25 22.21 7.40
CA SER A 142 -0.98 21.99 8.65
C SER A 142 -2.16 22.96 8.76
N GLY A 143 -3.39 22.45 8.95
CA GLY A 143 -4.61 23.27 9.10
C GLY A 143 -5.83 22.69 8.36
N GLU A 144 -6.96 23.40 8.40
CA GLU A 144 -8.21 23.06 7.68
C GLU A 144 -8.11 23.25 6.15
N GLU A 145 -6.97 23.70 5.64
CA GLU A 145 -6.70 23.83 4.22
C GLU A 145 -6.43 22.43 3.60
N ARG A 146 -7.49 21.62 3.54
CA ARG A 146 -7.48 20.31 2.90
C ARG A 146 -7.31 20.50 1.40
N VAL A 147 -6.08 20.33 0.91
CA VAL A 147 -5.79 20.23 -0.52
C VAL A 147 -6.49 18.98 -1.06
N GLU A 148 -7.63 19.18 -1.72
CA GLU A 148 -8.50 18.12 -2.24
C GLU A 148 -7.89 17.35 -3.44
N ARG A 149 -6.62 17.57 -3.79
CA ARG A 149 -6.00 16.96 -4.97
C ARG A 149 -4.53 16.61 -4.74
N ILE A 150 -4.28 15.52 -4.02
CA ILE A 150 -2.99 14.83 -4.10
C ILE A 150 -3.23 13.33 -4.33
N GLY A 151 -3.22 12.94 -5.61
CA GLY A 151 -3.31 11.55 -6.06
C GLY A 151 -2.03 10.74 -5.87
N ALA A 152 -1.17 11.12 -4.92
CA ALA A 152 0.15 10.52 -4.70
C ALA A 152 0.29 9.77 -3.35
N GLY A 153 -0.83 9.41 -2.71
CA GLY A 153 -0.81 8.72 -1.41
C GLY A 153 -0.35 7.25 -1.46
N ALA A 154 -0.32 6.62 -2.64
CA ALA A 154 -0.01 5.20 -2.77
C ALA A 154 1.44 4.85 -2.39
N SER A 155 2.41 5.75 -2.64
CA SER A 155 3.81 5.53 -2.28
C SER A 155 4.10 5.78 -0.79
N PHE A 156 3.23 6.52 -0.10
CA PHE A 156 3.37 6.84 1.33
C PHE A 156 2.56 5.92 2.25
N ALA A 157 1.55 5.23 1.73
CA ALA A 157 0.70 4.34 2.52
C ALA A 157 1.47 3.17 3.20
N LEU A 158 2.71 2.91 2.78
CA LEU A 158 3.57 1.87 3.34
C LEU A 158 4.63 2.41 4.32
N PHE A 159 4.64 3.72 4.58
CA PHE A 159 5.65 4.35 5.42
C PHE A 159 5.29 4.24 6.91
N GLU A 160 6.09 3.47 7.64
CA GLU A 160 6.00 3.08 9.07
C GLU A 160 4.57 2.84 9.60
N MET A 161 3.78 2.04 8.87
CA MET A 161 2.49 1.51 9.36
C MET A 161 2.62 0.87 10.74
N ARG A 162 3.80 0.34 11.07
CA ARG A 162 4.12 -0.17 12.42
C ARG A 162 3.92 0.87 13.51
N ILE A 163 4.33 2.12 13.30
CA ILE A 163 4.20 3.20 14.30
C ILE A 163 2.74 3.58 14.48
N VAL A 164 2.02 3.74 13.36
CA VAL A 164 0.58 4.01 13.38
C VAL A 164 -0.17 2.87 14.08
N LEU A 165 0.10 1.62 13.71
CA LEU A 165 -0.52 0.45 14.32
C LEU A 165 -0.18 0.33 15.80
N GLN A 166 1.07 0.56 16.19
CA GLN A 166 1.49 0.52 17.58
C GLN A 166 0.76 1.61 18.39
N ALA A 167 0.74 2.85 17.91
CA ALA A 167 0.02 3.95 18.56
C ALA A 167 -1.49 3.67 18.71
N ILE A 168 -2.10 2.99 17.74
CA ILE A 168 -3.49 2.53 17.83
C ILE A 168 -3.63 1.44 18.90
N LEU A 169 -2.82 0.38 18.81
CA LEU A 169 -2.94 -0.80 19.67
C LEU A 169 -2.56 -0.53 21.14
N ASP A 170 -1.73 0.48 21.40
CA ASP A 170 -1.41 0.95 22.76
C ASP A 170 -2.62 1.66 23.43
N ARG A 171 -3.60 2.12 22.64
CA ARG A 171 -4.76 2.92 23.10
C ARG A 171 -6.05 2.13 23.13
N VAL A 172 -6.18 1.10 22.29
CA VAL A 172 -7.43 0.37 22.09
C VAL A 172 -7.22 -1.11 21.82
N GLU A 173 -8.10 -1.94 22.37
CA GLU A 173 -8.24 -3.33 21.92
C GLU A 173 -9.10 -3.36 20.64
N LEU A 174 -8.55 -3.89 19.55
CA LEU A 174 -9.27 -4.05 18.29
C LEU A 174 -9.87 -5.45 18.17
N ARG A 175 -11.16 -5.52 17.84
CA ARG A 175 -11.84 -6.77 17.55
C ARG A 175 -12.42 -6.74 16.13
N PRO A 176 -12.15 -7.74 15.28
CA PRO A 176 -12.73 -7.79 13.96
C PRO A 176 -14.25 -8.05 14.05
N ASP A 177 -15.04 -7.34 13.25
CA ASP A 177 -16.47 -7.63 13.07
C ASP A 177 -16.62 -8.72 12.00
N LEU A 178 -16.54 -9.97 12.46
CA LEU A 178 -16.64 -11.18 11.62
C LEU A 178 -18.09 -11.62 11.37
N SER A 179 -19.10 -10.85 11.80
CA SER A 179 -20.53 -11.19 11.70
C SER A 179 -20.98 -11.54 10.27
N ARG A 180 -20.34 -10.92 9.28
CA ARG A 180 -20.35 -11.37 7.89
C ARG A 180 -18.89 -11.36 7.42
N GLY A 181 -18.46 -12.35 6.65
CA GLY A 181 -17.10 -12.40 6.12
C GLY A 181 -16.76 -11.15 5.31
N GLU A 182 -15.50 -10.71 5.35
CA GLU A 182 -15.02 -9.58 4.55
C GLU A 182 -14.62 -10.05 3.15
N ARG A 183 -15.21 -9.44 2.11
CA ARG A 183 -14.87 -9.76 0.72
C ARG A 183 -13.89 -8.72 0.20
N VAL A 184 -12.90 -9.17 -0.55
CA VAL A 184 -11.99 -8.26 -1.27
C VAL A 184 -12.70 -7.72 -2.51
N GLY A 185 -12.59 -6.42 -2.73
CA GLY A 185 -12.93 -5.71 -3.95
C GLY A 185 -11.70 -5.06 -4.56
N ARG A 186 -11.87 -4.47 -5.75
CA ARG A 186 -10.80 -3.76 -6.45
C ARG A 186 -11.21 -2.30 -6.67
N ARG A 187 -10.34 -1.37 -6.28
CA ARG A 187 -10.48 0.07 -6.58
C ARG A 187 -9.24 0.50 -7.37
N SER A 188 -9.42 0.78 -8.66
CA SER A 188 -8.32 1.00 -9.60
C SER A 188 -7.32 -0.17 -9.60
N ILE A 189 -6.10 0.03 -9.10
CA ILE A 189 -5.05 -0.98 -9.00
C ILE A 189 -4.98 -1.66 -7.62
N THR A 190 -5.71 -1.14 -6.64
CA THR A 190 -5.59 -1.56 -5.23
C THR A 190 -6.71 -2.52 -4.86
N LEU A 191 -6.36 -3.56 -4.09
CA LEU A 191 -7.31 -4.45 -3.44
C LEU A 191 -7.77 -3.81 -2.13
N VAL A 192 -9.08 -3.77 -1.90
CA VAL A 192 -9.68 -3.11 -0.74
C VAL A 192 -10.77 -3.99 -0.12
N PRO A 193 -10.95 -3.99 1.21
CA PRO A 193 -12.09 -4.66 1.82
C PRO A 193 -13.39 -3.98 1.38
N LYS A 194 -14.37 -4.75 0.90
CA LYS A 194 -15.63 -4.20 0.36
C LYS A 194 -16.46 -3.45 1.41
N ARG A 195 -16.31 -3.78 2.69
CA ARG A 195 -16.98 -3.06 3.79
C ARG A 195 -16.01 -2.23 4.62
N GLY A 196 -14.82 -1.95 4.09
CA GLY A 196 -13.84 -1.08 4.72
C GLY A 196 -13.13 -1.67 5.93
N GLY A 197 -13.15 -3.00 6.10
CA GLY A 197 -12.46 -3.69 7.21
C GLY A 197 -13.13 -3.37 8.53
N ARG A 198 -14.30 -3.97 8.76
CA ARG A 198 -15.11 -3.62 9.95
C ARG A 198 -14.44 -4.11 11.23
N ILE A 199 -14.31 -3.20 12.20
CA ILE A 199 -13.74 -3.46 13.52
C ILE A 199 -14.65 -2.87 14.59
N ALA A 200 -14.56 -3.41 15.80
CA ALA A 200 -15.06 -2.82 17.03
C ALA A 200 -13.89 -2.51 17.96
N VAL A 201 -14.06 -1.49 18.79
CA VAL A 201 -13.05 -1.00 19.72
C VAL A 201 -13.48 -1.32 21.15
N GLY A 202 -12.61 -2.00 21.90
CA GLY A 202 -12.71 -2.22 23.35
C GLY A 202 -11.94 -1.17 24.16
N ALA A 203 -12.08 -1.22 25.48
CA ALA A 203 -11.15 -0.56 26.38
C ALA A 203 -9.92 -1.46 26.58
N VAL A 204 -8.73 -0.85 26.69
CA VAL A 204 -7.50 -1.52 27.13
C VAL A 204 -7.60 -1.88 28.61
#